data_AF-A0A3M7RI45-F1
#
_entry.id   AF-A0A3M7RI45-F1
#
_cell.length_a   1.000
_cell.length_b   1.000
_cell.length_c   1.000
_cell.angle_alpha   90.00
_cell.angle_beta   90.00
_cell.angle_gamma   90.00
#
_symmetry.space_group_name_H-M   'P 1'
#
loop_
_entity.id
_entity.type
_entity.pdbx_description
1 polymer ?
#
loop_
_entity_poly.entity_id
_entity_poly.type
_entity_poly.pdbx_seq_one_letter_code
_entity_poly.pdbx_strand_id
1 'polypeptide(L)'
;MDKYANLPGIAKNEPDLYETPNVVSNSNQEVLQDDSNSVEKILISQKEAHEKFNKHSLNSDFVDFSDTISNRRKFGYLIEPESFEWNQDPEESPVQKLKRLEKELAELKVELNQVETLTSADEEKKKNLNFDPINLTKHVESLQKEIKNLHLQSIGSKSDITFLDNKAKKQYMVDQLNSLKQVLGQNSDSKASKNPDLLKHDTSIVFKLFADLENSDINKAKKINELNGRLENLEKIFGPGNAAVNETQIAKLCNGLENKSILGLVENLKTKMSLLDAERLDKVDNKLQILLQRVNQLNEKKGLVEDQEKLNRVNELFQMMSSWKDVSSTVPVLVERLSSLSELHQKALQFTSILSRLDAEQSSLTESIQTSSSTLNDLKNKFEQNLDSIKTNFENLNQRVLSIEGKQ
;
A
#
# COMPACT_ATOMS: atom_id res chain seq x y z
N MET A 1 35.45 -29.47 -13.92
CA MET A 1 36.39 -30.22 -13.06
C MET A 1 37.86 -29.81 -13.26
N ASP A 2 38.15 -28.79 -14.09
CA ASP A 2 39.51 -28.45 -14.48
C ASP A 2 40.39 -27.92 -13.33
N LYS A 3 39.76 -27.35 -12.29
CA LYS A 3 40.47 -26.88 -11.09
C LYS A 3 41.17 -28.01 -10.32
N TYR A 4 40.70 -29.25 -10.45
CA TYR A 4 41.13 -30.39 -9.64
C TYR A 4 41.87 -31.47 -10.44
N ALA A 5 41.94 -31.36 -11.78
CA ALA A 5 42.50 -32.39 -12.64
C ALA A 5 44.00 -32.66 -12.42
N ASN A 6 44.76 -31.63 -12.03
CA ASN A 6 46.22 -31.66 -11.88
C ASN A 6 46.69 -31.94 -10.44
N LEU A 7 45.77 -32.08 -9.48
CA LEU A 7 46.15 -32.39 -8.11
C LEU A 7 46.29 -33.91 -7.93
N PRO A 8 47.42 -34.41 -7.39
CA PRO A 8 47.56 -35.82 -7.03
C PRO A 8 46.68 -36.14 -5.81
N GLY A 9 46.09 -37.34 -5.78
CA GLY A 9 45.32 -37.84 -4.62
C GLY A 9 43.82 -37.49 -4.60
N ILE A 10 43.25 -37.00 -5.71
CA ILE A 10 41.79 -36.79 -5.81
C ILE A 10 41.12 -38.07 -6.30
N ALA A 11 40.13 -38.55 -5.55
CA ALA A 11 39.28 -39.67 -5.93
C ALA A 11 38.43 -39.29 -7.15
N LYS A 12 38.62 -39.98 -8.27
CA LYS A 12 37.91 -39.72 -9.55
C LYS A 12 36.74 -40.66 -9.81
N ASN A 13 36.73 -41.83 -9.16
CA ASN A 13 35.79 -42.92 -9.42
C ASN A 13 35.01 -43.31 -8.14
N GLU A 14 34.91 -42.40 -7.19
CA GLU A 14 34.11 -42.59 -5.98
C GLU A 14 32.82 -41.76 -6.11
N PRO A 15 31.68 -42.23 -5.59
CA PRO A 15 30.47 -41.44 -5.53
C PRO A 15 30.67 -40.22 -4.62
N ASP A 16 30.20 -39.06 -5.06
CA ASP A 16 30.32 -37.80 -4.33
C ASP A 16 29.60 -37.83 -2.96
N LEU A 17 28.55 -38.65 -2.82
CA LEU A 17 27.74 -38.78 -1.62
C LEU A 17 27.40 -40.25 -1.33
N TYR A 18 27.73 -40.72 -0.13
CA TYR A 18 27.29 -42.01 0.40
C TYR A 18 26.09 -41.78 1.33
N GLU A 19 24.88 -41.97 0.81
CA GLU A 19 23.64 -41.81 1.58
C GLU A 19 22.90 -43.14 1.79
N THR A 20 22.18 -43.24 2.92
CA THR A 20 21.23 -44.32 3.15
C THR A 20 20.03 -44.16 2.21
N PRO A 21 19.43 -45.25 1.71
CA PRO A 21 18.27 -45.15 0.84
C PRO A 21 17.15 -44.37 1.53
N ASN A 22 16.57 -43.40 0.80
CA ASN A 22 15.52 -42.54 1.30
C ASN A 22 14.28 -43.37 1.68
N VAL A 23 14.12 -43.66 2.97
CA VAL A 23 12.91 -44.27 3.51
C VAL A 23 11.86 -43.17 3.66
N VAL A 24 10.80 -43.25 2.87
CA VAL A 24 9.62 -42.39 3.04
C VAL A 24 8.96 -42.79 4.36
N SER A 25 9.37 -42.14 5.45
CA SER A 25 8.66 -42.25 6.71
C SER A 25 7.29 -41.63 6.47
N ASN A 26 6.22 -42.42 6.55
CA ASN A 26 4.84 -41.95 6.40
C ASN A 26 4.54 -40.90 7.48
N SER A 27 4.91 -39.65 7.23
CA SER A 27 4.51 -38.47 7.99
C SER A 27 3.12 -38.04 7.56
N ASN A 28 2.18 -38.99 7.48
CA ASN A 28 0.78 -38.62 7.57
C ASN A 28 0.61 -38.18 9.03
N GLN A 29 0.79 -36.89 9.28
CA GLN A 29 0.43 -36.31 10.56
C GLN A 29 -1.06 -36.61 10.75
N GLU A 30 -1.38 -37.61 11.55
CA GLU A 30 -2.69 -37.71 12.17
C GLU A 30 -2.86 -36.42 12.94
N VAL A 31 -3.65 -35.51 12.38
CA VAL A 31 -4.06 -34.30 13.08
C VAL A 31 -4.86 -34.80 14.28
N LEU A 32 -4.22 -34.85 15.43
CA LEU A 32 -4.84 -35.12 16.72
C LEU A 32 -5.85 -33.98 16.97
N GLN A 33 -7.07 -34.14 16.50
CA GLN A 33 -8.19 -33.35 16.96
C GLN A 33 -8.53 -33.84 18.36
N ASP A 34 -8.37 -32.95 19.32
CA ASP A 34 -8.73 -33.19 20.72
C ASP A 34 -10.26 -33.25 20.81
N ASP A 35 -10.85 -34.41 20.52
CA ASP A 35 -12.30 -34.68 20.54
C ASP A 35 -12.75 -35.07 21.96
N SER A 36 -12.31 -34.30 22.94
CA SER A 36 -12.72 -34.46 24.33
C SER A 36 -14.18 -34.03 24.51
N ASN A 37 -15.06 -34.97 24.88
CA ASN A 37 -16.50 -34.73 25.16
C ASN A 37 -16.77 -33.75 26.32
N SER A 38 -15.74 -33.33 27.05
CA SER A 38 -15.84 -32.38 28.18
C SER A 38 -15.58 -30.92 27.78
N VAL A 39 -15.23 -30.65 26.51
CA VAL A 39 -14.90 -29.31 26.03
C VAL A 39 -15.83 -28.93 24.87
N GLU A 40 -16.60 -27.87 25.06
CA GLU A 40 -17.37 -27.27 23.95
C GLU A 40 -16.45 -26.48 23.02
N LYS A 41 -16.42 -26.86 21.74
CA LYS A 41 -15.66 -26.15 20.70
C LYS A 41 -16.54 -25.05 20.09
N ILE A 42 -16.35 -23.81 20.53
CA ILE A 42 -17.08 -22.66 19.97
C ILE A 42 -16.30 -22.11 18.76
N LEU A 43 -16.90 -22.19 17.57
CA LEU A 43 -16.35 -21.59 16.36
C LEU A 43 -16.62 -20.08 16.38
N ILE A 44 -15.58 -19.30 16.69
CA ILE A 44 -15.69 -17.84 16.69
C ILE A 44 -15.44 -17.31 15.28
N SER A 45 -16.49 -16.76 14.66
CA SER A 45 -16.36 -16.00 13.42
C SER A 45 -16.00 -14.55 13.73
N GLN A 46 -14.82 -14.10 13.28
CA GLN A 46 -14.36 -12.73 13.47
C GLN A 46 -15.34 -11.69 12.89
N LYS A 47 -16.01 -12.02 11.78
CA LYS A 47 -16.99 -11.12 11.14
C LYS A 47 -18.25 -10.95 12.00
N GLU A 48 -18.79 -12.06 12.50
CA GLU A 48 -19.97 -12.05 13.36
C GLU A 48 -19.68 -11.36 14.70
N ALA A 49 -18.50 -11.60 15.28
CA ALA A 49 -18.06 -10.90 16.48
C ALA A 49 -17.94 -9.39 16.23
N HIS A 50 -17.32 -8.98 15.12
CA HIS A 50 -17.19 -7.56 14.77
C HIS A 50 -18.55 -6.89 14.61
N GLU A 51 -19.52 -7.51 13.91
CA GLU A 51 -20.87 -6.96 13.76
C GLU A 51 -21.60 -6.77 15.11
N LYS A 52 -21.41 -7.71 16.05
CA LYS A 52 -22.00 -7.62 17.39
C LYS A 52 -21.43 -6.46 18.20
N PHE A 53 -20.12 -6.21 18.14
CA PHE A 53 -19.45 -5.22 18.99
C PHE A 53 -19.24 -3.85 18.35
N ASN A 54 -19.31 -3.72 17.02
CA ASN A 54 -19.06 -2.44 16.32
C ASN A 54 -20.02 -1.30 16.75
N LYS A 55 -21.21 -1.65 17.25
CA LYS A 55 -22.21 -0.66 17.69
C LYS A 55 -22.01 -0.18 19.12
N HIS A 56 -21.11 -0.80 19.90
CA HIS A 56 -20.98 -0.54 21.33
C HIS A 56 -19.68 0.24 21.57
N SER A 57 -19.79 1.50 22.00
CA SER A 57 -18.66 2.29 22.49
C SER A 57 -18.50 2.09 24.01
N LEU A 58 -17.24 2.12 24.47
CA LEU A 58 -16.91 2.09 25.89
C LEU A 58 -16.50 3.50 26.32
N ASN A 59 -17.14 4.01 27.37
CA ASN A 59 -16.75 5.27 28.00
C ASN A 59 -15.66 4.99 29.07
N SER A 60 -14.57 5.78 29.03
CA SER A 60 -13.44 5.70 29.96
C SER A 60 -13.37 6.82 31.01
N ASP A 61 -14.32 7.76 31.02
CA ASP A 61 -14.24 9.02 31.78
C ASP A 61 -14.24 8.84 33.31
N PHE A 62 -14.85 7.75 33.81
CA PHE A 62 -15.00 7.48 35.25
C PHE A 62 -14.33 6.17 35.69
N VAL A 63 -13.38 5.67 34.90
CA VAL A 63 -12.68 4.41 35.18
C VAL A 63 -11.63 4.61 36.27
N ASP A 64 -11.88 4.05 37.45
CA ASP A 64 -10.95 4.04 38.58
C ASP A 64 -10.74 2.62 39.10
N PHE A 65 -9.56 2.04 38.82
CA PHE A 65 -9.13 0.73 39.33
C PHE A 65 -8.25 0.83 40.59
N SER A 66 -8.07 2.02 41.16
CA SER A 66 -7.33 2.14 42.40
C SER A 66 -8.10 1.46 43.53
N ASP A 67 -7.42 0.72 44.42
CA ASP A 67 -8.06 0.03 45.55
C ASP A 67 -8.37 0.97 46.74
N THR A 68 -8.44 2.27 46.47
CA THR A 68 -8.67 3.30 47.49
C THR A 68 -10.14 3.31 47.92
N ILE A 69 -10.42 3.05 49.20
CA ILE A 69 -11.78 3.08 49.74
C ILE A 69 -12.30 4.52 49.68
N SER A 70 -13.20 4.80 48.74
CA SER A 70 -13.80 6.13 48.54
C SER A 70 -15.32 6.06 48.70
N ASN A 71 -15.93 7.21 48.96
CA ASN A 71 -17.37 7.31 49.21
C ASN A 71 -18.22 7.22 47.93
N ARG A 72 -17.58 7.16 46.74
CA ARG A 72 -18.25 6.98 45.45
C ARG A 72 -17.99 5.56 44.96
N ARG A 73 -19.02 4.90 44.40
CA ARG A 73 -18.84 3.59 43.76
C ARG A 73 -17.90 3.75 42.57
N LYS A 74 -16.84 2.94 42.55
CA LYS A 74 -15.93 2.85 41.42
C LYS A 74 -16.60 2.03 40.33
N PHE A 75 -16.68 2.59 39.14
CA PHE A 75 -17.16 1.88 37.96
C PHE A 75 -15.96 1.60 37.06
N GLY A 76 -15.96 0.44 36.42
CA GLY A 76 -15.03 0.16 35.32
C GLY A 76 -15.52 0.84 34.04
N TYR A 77 -15.16 0.28 32.89
CA TYR A 77 -15.70 0.74 31.62
C TYR A 77 -17.22 0.61 31.59
N LEU A 78 -17.90 1.71 31.30
CA LEU A 78 -19.34 1.73 31.11
C LEU A 78 -19.63 1.67 29.61
N ILE A 79 -20.55 0.78 29.23
CA ILE A 79 -21.12 0.81 27.88
C ILE A 79 -21.98 2.05 27.82
N GLU A 80 -21.71 2.95 26.88
CA GLU A 80 -22.55 4.12 26.65
C GLU A 80 -23.92 3.61 26.18
N PRO A 81 -25.00 3.77 26.97
CA PRO A 81 -26.31 3.34 26.54
C PRO A 81 -26.69 4.21 25.34
N GLU A 82 -27.14 3.58 24.25
CA GLU A 82 -27.66 4.23 23.05
C GLU A 82 -28.74 5.23 23.48
N SER A 83 -28.36 6.51 23.65
CA SER A 83 -29.19 7.51 24.31
C SER A 83 -30.31 7.94 23.37
N PHE A 84 -31.42 7.21 23.44
CA PHE A 84 -32.76 7.59 22.97
C PHE A 84 -33.75 7.71 24.14
N GLU A 85 -33.25 7.97 25.34
CA GLU A 85 -34.09 8.25 26.50
C GLU A 85 -34.17 9.75 26.73
N TRP A 86 -35.37 10.27 26.49
CA TRP A 86 -35.79 11.65 26.65
C TRP A 86 -35.59 12.09 28.10
N ASN A 87 -34.60 12.94 28.35
CA ASN A 87 -34.52 13.70 29.58
C ASN A 87 -34.29 15.17 29.25
N GLN A 88 -35.21 16.00 29.75
CA GLN A 88 -35.17 17.46 29.72
C GLN A 88 -33.85 17.95 30.36
N ASP A 89 -32.96 18.44 29.50
CA ASP A 89 -31.70 19.19 29.65
C ASP A 89 -30.88 19.10 30.97
N PRO A 90 -29.55 19.01 30.82
CA PRO A 90 -28.77 20.25 30.91
C PRO A 90 -27.78 20.42 29.75
N GLU A 91 -27.89 21.58 29.08
CA GLU A 91 -27.07 22.08 27.95
C GLU A 91 -27.10 21.22 26.67
N GLU A 92 -28.11 21.46 25.84
CA GLU A 92 -28.14 20.97 24.46
C GLU A 92 -26.86 21.35 23.69
N SER A 93 -26.19 20.35 23.12
CA SER A 93 -25.09 20.56 22.18
C SER A 93 -25.56 21.45 21.00
N PRO A 94 -24.71 22.33 20.45
CA PRO A 94 -25.09 23.21 19.32
C PRO A 94 -25.72 22.47 18.13
N VAL A 95 -25.26 21.24 17.85
CA VAL A 95 -25.81 20.39 16.78
C VAL A 95 -27.21 19.85 17.15
N GLN A 96 -27.45 19.55 18.42
CA GLN A 96 -28.75 19.11 18.93
C GLN A 96 -29.77 20.26 18.89
N LYS A 97 -29.37 21.47 19.30
CA LYS A 97 -30.19 22.67 19.20
C LYS A 97 -30.55 23.00 17.74
N LEU A 98 -29.61 22.84 16.80
CA LEU A 98 -29.88 23.01 15.37
C LEU A 98 -30.93 22.01 14.84
N LYS A 99 -30.82 20.74 15.22
CA LYS A 99 -31.80 19.71 14.82
C LYS A 99 -33.20 19.98 15.40
N ARG A 100 -33.27 20.48 16.64
CA ARG A 100 -34.55 20.90 17.24
C ARG A 100 -35.15 22.08 16.48
N LEU A 101 -34.35 23.11 16.21
CA LEU A 101 -34.79 24.29 15.44
C LEU A 101 -35.27 23.94 14.02
N GLU A 102 -34.63 22.98 13.35
CA GLU A 102 -35.10 22.51 12.04
C GLU A 102 -36.50 21.88 12.13
N LYS A 103 -36.76 21.09 13.18
CA LYS A 103 -38.07 20.48 13.42
C LYS A 103 -39.12 21.52 13.79
N GLU A 104 -38.79 22.46 14.68
CA GLU A 104 -39.70 23.55 15.09
C GLU A 104 -40.06 24.46 13.91
N LEU A 105 -39.11 24.77 13.02
CA LEU A 105 -39.39 25.54 11.80
C LEU A 105 -40.25 24.76 10.79
N ALA A 106 -40.06 23.43 10.70
CA ALA A 106 -40.91 22.60 9.86
C ALA A 106 -42.36 22.55 10.41
N GLU A 107 -42.52 22.46 11.72
CA GLU A 107 -43.83 22.52 12.39
C GLU A 107 -44.49 23.89 12.19
N LEU A 108 -43.76 24.99 12.44
CA LEU A 108 -44.25 26.35 12.21
C LEU A 108 -44.66 26.58 10.75
N LYS A 109 -43.93 26.01 9.78
CA LYS A 109 -44.31 26.08 8.36
C LYS A 109 -45.65 25.36 8.10
N VAL A 110 -45.87 24.21 8.72
CA VAL A 110 -47.13 23.46 8.59
C VAL A 110 -48.28 24.26 9.21
N GLU A 111 -48.08 24.85 10.38
CA GLU A 111 -49.07 25.72 11.03
C GLU A 111 -49.39 26.96 10.21
N LEU A 112 -48.39 27.64 9.65
CA LEU A 112 -48.60 28.82 8.81
C LEU A 112 -49.33 28.49 7.50
N ASN A 113 -49.03 27.34 6.89
CA ASN A 113 -49.78 26.87 5.72
C ASN A 113 -51.24 26.52 6.09
N GLN A 114 -51.49 25.95 7.28
CA GLN A 114 -52.85 25.73 7.77
C GLN A 114 -53.57 27.07 7.98
N VAL A 115 -52.92 28.06 8.58
CA VAL A 115 -53.46 29.42 8.74
C VAL A 115 -53.71 30.09 7.38
N GLU A 116 -52.85 29.87 6.38
CA GLU A 116 -53.05 30.36 5.01
C GLU A 116 -54.30 29.73 4.36
N THR A 117 -54.52 28.43 4.54
CA THR A 117 -55.74 27.76 4.05
C THR A 117 -57.00 28.24 4.78
N LEU A 118 -56.93 28.51 6.09
CA LEU A 118 -58.06 28.99 6.88
C LEU A 118 -58.38 30.47 6.64
N THR A 119 -57.37 31.30 6.38
CA THR A 119 -57.54 32.74 6.05
C THR A 119 -58.00 32.98 4.61
N SER A 120 -57.84 31.98 3.73
CA SER A 120 -58.44 31.96 2.40
C SER A 120 -59.93 31.60 2.41
N ALA A 121 -60.43 30.99 3.49
CA ALA A 121 -61.82 30.55 3.64
C ALA A 121 -62.73 31.57 4.36
N ASP A 122 -62.20 32.36 5.31
CA ASP A 122 -62.97 33.35 6.09
C ASP A 122 -62.39 34.78 5.93
N GLU A 123 -63.03 35.64 5.13
CA GLU A 123 -62.64 37.05 4.91
C GLU A 123 -62.69 37.92 6.20
N GLU A 124 -63.45 37.50 7.23
CA GLU A 124 -63.55 38.24 8.50
C GLU A 124 -62.35 38.05 9.43
N LYS A 125 -61.57 36.97 9.28
CA LYS A 125 -60.37 36.72 10.10
C LYS A 125 -59.14 37.48 9.61
N LYS A 126 -59.13 37.96 8.36
CA LYS A 126 -58.05 38.79 7.80
C LYS A 126 -57.82 40.10 8.55
N LYS A 127 -58.82 40.64 9.25
CA LYS A 127 -58.70 41.92 9.98
C LYS A 127 -58.12 41.80 11.39
N ASN A 128 -58.01 40.59 11.94
CA ASN A 128 -57.49 40.36 13.31
C ASN A 128 -56.07 39.77 13.36
N LEU A 129 -55.43 39.57 12.21
CA LEU A 129 -54.03 39.17 12.12
C LEU A 129 -53.20 40.40 11.73
N ASN A 130 -52.39 40.90 12.66
CA ASN A 130 -51.52 42.06 12.44
C ASN A 130 -50.29 41.74 11.56
N PHE A 131 -50.30 40.59 10.87
CA PHE A 131 -49.19 40.06 10.09
C PHE A 131 -49.69 39.32 8.85
N ASP A 132 -49.05 39.57 7.71
CA ASP A 132 -49.33 38.86 6.45
C ASP A 132 -48.78 37.43 6.52
N PRO A 133 -49.64 36.39 6.52
CA PRO A 133 -49.20 34.99 6.64
C PRO A 133 -48.26 34.59 5.50
N ILE A 134 -48.51 35.07 4.29
CA ILE A 134 -47.71 34.80 3.09
C ILE A 134 -46.27 35.34 3.22
N ASN A 135 -46.11 36.53 3.82
CA ASN A 135 -44.79 37.11 4.03
C ASN A 135 -44.05 36.33 5.12
N LEU A 136 -44.72 35.91 6.19
CA LEU A 136 -44.11 35.11 7.25
C LEU A 136 -43.67 33.72 6.73
N THR A 137 -44.48 33.06 5.89
CA THR A 137 -44.11 31.81 5.24
C THR A 137 -42.84 31.97 4.39
N LYS A 138 -42.72 33.06 3.62
CA LYS A 138 -41.49 33.37 2.85
C LYS A 138 -40.27 33.57 3.74
N HIS A 139 -40.43 34.21 4.90
CA HIS A 139 -39.34 34.40 5.86
C HIS A 139 -38.92 33.07 6.52
N VAL A 140 -39.88 32.22 6.91
CA VAL A 140 -39.63 30.87 7.44
C VAL A 140 -38.93 29.98 6.42
N GLU A 141 -39.30 30.05 5.14
CA GLU A 141 -38.59 29.33 4.07
C GLU A 141 -37.17 29.83 3.83
N SER A 142 -36.95 31.14 3.97
CA SER A 142 -35.61 31.74 3.84
C SER A 142 -34.72 31.33 5.02
N LEU A 143 -35.25 31.35 6.25
CA LEU A 143 -34.56 30.84 7.44
C LEU A 143 -34.25 29.35 7.36
N GLN A 144 -35.18 28.54 6.83
CA GLN A 144 -34.94 27.11 6.62
C GLN A 144 -33.79 26.88 5.62
N LYS A 145 -33.70 27.67 4.55
CA LYS A 145 -32.58 27.61 3.59
C LYS A 145 -31.27 28.05 4.25
N GLU A 146 -31.29 29.08 5.09
CA GLU A 146 -30.11 29.57 5.80
C GLU A 146 -29.58 28.53 6.80
N ILE A 147 -30.45 27.90 7.60
CA ILE A 147 -30.06 26.83 8.52
C ILE A 147 -29.52 25.60 7.77
N LYS A 148 -30.13 25.22 6.64
CA LYS A 148 -29.60 24.14 5.79
C LYS A 148 -28.23 24.49 5.21
N ASN A 149 -28.01 25.73 4.80
CA ASN A 149 -26.70 26.18 4.32
C ASN A 149 -25.66 26.19 5.45
N LEU A 150 -26.02 26.62 6.65
CA LEU A 150 -25.13 26.54 7.83
C LEU A 150 -24.85 25.08 8.25
N HIS A 151 -25.83 24.19 8.13
CA HIS A 151 -25.67 22.76 8.36
C HIS A 151 -24.75 22.12 7.30
N LEU A 152 -24.92 22.50 6.03
CA LEU A 152 -24.01 22.09 4.95
C LEU A 152 -22.61 22.69 5.11
N GLN A 153 -22.45 23.87 5.71
CA GLN A 153 -21.13 24.42 6.04
C GLN A 153 -20.50 23.70 7.26
N SER A 154 -21.29 23.31 8.26
CA SER A 154 -20.78 22.58 9.43
C SER A 154 -20.47 21.11 9.12
N ILE A 155 -21.26 20.47 8.25
CA ILE A 155 -20.99 19.13 7.70
C ILE A 155 -19.91 19.17 6.61
N GLY A 156 -19.90 20.23 5.80
CA GLY A 156 -19.12 20.37 4.57
C GLY A 156 -17.75 21.02 4.73
N SER A 157 -17.14 20.99 5.93
CA SER A 157 -15.70 21.24 6.04
C SER A 157 -14.84 20.14 5.39
N LYS A 158 -15.45 19.13 4.75
CA LYS A 158 -14.80 18.16 3.87
C LYS A 158 -15.71 17.89 2.65
N SER A 159 -15.19 18.17 1.45
CA SER A 159 -15.67 17.80 0.10
C SER A 159 -16.85 18.58 -0.56
N ASP A 160 -16.57 19.02 -1.80
CA ASP A 160 -17.48 19.09 -2.97
C ASP A 160 -18.44 20.27 -3.20
N ILE A 161 -17.98 21.51 -3.03
CA ILE A 161 -18.62 22.71 -3.67
C ILE A 161 -17.75 23.29 -4.82
N THR A 162 -16.56 22.75 -5.06
CA THR A 162 -15.59 23.32 -6.01
C THR A 162 -15.69 22.76 -7.44
N PHE A 163 -16.53 21.75 -7.72
CA PHE A 163 -16.51 21.06 -9.02
C PHE A 163 -17.12 21.87 -10.19
N LEU A 164 -18.19 22.65 -9.94
CA LEU A 164 -18.81 23.48 -10.99
C LEU A 164 -18.03 24.77 -11.28
N ASP A 165 -17.51 25.43 -10.25
CA ASP A 165 -16.73 26.67 -10.37
C ASP A 165 -15.39 26.42 -11.11
N ASN A 166 -14.81 25.22 -10.94
CA ASN A 166 -13.57 24.84 -11.62
C ASN A 166 -13.72 24.61 -13.13
N LYS A 167 -14.88 24.18 -13.65
CA LYS A 167 -15.05 23.93 -15.09
C LYS A 167 -15.16 25.23 -15.90
N ALA A 168 -15.91 26.20 -15.39
CA ALA A 168 -16.05 27.52 -16.00
C ALA A 168 -14.73 28.32 -15.91
N LYS A 169 -14.06 28.27 -14.75
CA LYS A 169 -12.71 28.87 -14.59
C LYS A 169 -11.67 28.21 -15.49
N LYS A 170 -11.72 26.89 -15.68
CA LYS A 170 -10.84 26.17 -16.61
C LYS A 170 -11.07 26.62 -18.06
N GLN A 171 -12.32 26.75 -18.49
CA GLN A 171 -12.64 27.26 -19.83
C GLN A 171 -12.17 28.72 -20.00
N TYR A 172 -12.43 29.58 -19.02
CA TYR A 172 -11.98 30.97 -19.03
C TYR A 172 -10.44 31.11 -19.08
N MET A 173 -9.70 30.31 -18.30
CA MET A 173 -8.23 30.31 -18.37
C MET A 173 -7.71 29.76 -19.71
N VAL A 174 -8.36 28.75 -20.28
CA VAL A 174 -8.02 28.23 -21.62
C VAL A 174 -8.29 29.28 -22.69
N ASP A 175 -9.38 30.03 -22.59
CA ASP A 175 -9.71 31.11 -23.51
C ASP A 175 -8.77 32.32 -23.37
N GLN A 176 -8.35 32.65 -22.14
CA GLN A 176 -7.29 33.64 -21.87
C GLN A 176 -5.93 33.22 -22.42
N LEU A 177 -5.58 31.93 -22.34
CA LEU A 177 -4.35 31.39 -22.93
C LEU A 177 -4.41 31.38 -24.46
N ASN A 178 -5.55 31.02 -25.04
CA ASN A 178 -5.74 31.00 -26.48
C ASN A 178 -5.73 32.40 -27.08
N SER A 179 -6.37 33.38 -26.42
CA SER A 179 -6.31 34.79 -26.80
C SER A 179 -4.90 35.34 -26.70
N LEU A 180 -4.15 35.06 -25.61
CA LEU A 180 -2.74 35.47 -25.51
C LEU A 180 -1.84 34.79 -26.54
N LYS A 181 -2.06 33.51 -26.86
CA LYS A 181 -1.37 32.80 -27.95
C LYS A 181 -1.64 33.45 -29.30
N GLN A 182 -2.86 33.95 -29.53
CA GLN A 182 -3.23 34.67 -30.74
C GLN A 182 -2.57 36.05 -30.82
N VAL A 183 -2.44 36.76 -29.69
CA VAL A 183 -1.70 38.04 -29.59
C VAL A 183 -0.19 37.86 -29.81
N LEU A 184 0.40 36.77 -29.30
CA LEU A 184 1.82 36.42 -29.52
C LEU A 184 2.09 35.89 -30.93
N GLY A 185 1.10 35.24 -31.57
CA GLY A 185 1.22 34.64 -32.91
C GLY A 185 1.10 35.63 -34.07
N GLN A 186 0.72 36.89 -33.85
CA GLN A 186 0.62 37.90 -34.92
C GLN A 186 1.89 38.73 -35.14
N ASN A 187 2.94 38.53 -34.33
CA ASN A 187 4.20 39.29 -34.46
C ASN A 187 5.40 38.45 -34.94
N SER A 188 5.20 37.22 -35.42
CA SER A 188 6.29 36.39 -35.94
C SER A 188 6.44 36.53 -37.46
N ASP A 189 6.75 37.72 -37.93
CA ASP A 189 7.45 37.93 -39.20
C ASP A 189 8.29 39.22 -39.12
N SER A 190 9.26 39.23 -38.20
CA SER A 190 10.36 40.20 -38.18
C SER A 190 11.53 39.67 -37.37
N LYS A 191 12.61 39.39 -38.10
CA LYS A 191 13.98 39.01 -37.73
C LYS A 191 14.42 39.28 -36.29
N ALA A 192 15.03 38.24 -35.72
CA ALA A 192 15.85 38.27 -34.52
C ALA A 192 16.86 39.43 -34.50
N SER A 193 16.85 40.22 -33.42
CA SER A 193 18.01 40.99 -33.00
C SER A 193 18.08 41.05 -31.47
N LYS A 194 19.33 41.01 -31.00
CA LYS A 194 19.78 40.86 -29.61
C LYS A 194 19.56 42.14 -28.82
N ASN A 195 18.93 42.06 -27.64
CA ASN A 195 19.34 42.72 -26.38
C ASN A 195 18.35 42.41 -25.25
N PRO A 196 18.81 41.97 -24.06
CA PRO A 196 17.95 41.52 -22.97
C PRO A 196 17.82 42.59 -21.89
N ASP A 197 17.33 43.77 -22.24
CA ASP A 197 16.92 44.75 -21.23
C ASP A 197 15.88 45.69 -21.84
N LEU A 198 14.77 45.87 -21.13
CA LEU A 198 13.58 46.65 -21.49
C LEU A 198 12.48 45.90 -22.27
N LEU A 199 11.94 44.82 -21.69
CA LEU A 199 10.56 44.40 -21.99
C LEU A 199 9.69 44.38 -20.73
N LYS A 200 8.59 45.12 -20.88
CA LYS A 200 7.63 45.54 -19.87
C LYS A 200 6.83 44.38 -19.31
N HIS A 201 6.33 44.60 -18.10
CA HIS A 201 5.78 43.66 -17.14
C HIS A 201 4.38 43.08 -17.44
N ASP A 202 3.85 43.14 -18.68
CA ASP A 202 2.41 42.99 -18.90
C ASP A 202 1.94 41.70 -19.61
N THR A 203 2.82 40.74 -19.95
CA THR A 203 2.37 39.48 -20.60
C THR A 203 3.18 38.22 -20.26
N SER A 204 3.83 38.15 -19.09
CA SER A 204 4.49 36.90 -18.66
C SER A 204 3.61 36.13 -17.67
N ILE A 205 2.83 35.17 -18.17
CA ILE A 205 2.10 34.23 -17.31
C ILE A 205 3.10 33.26 -16.68
N VAL A 206 3.32 33.40 -15.38
CA VAL A 206 4.15 32.46 -14.60
C VAL A 206 3.25 31.33 -14.11
N PHE A 207 3.30 30.18 -14.79
CA PHE A 207 2.67 28.95 -14.31
C PHE A 207 3.51 28.34 -13.19
N LYS A 208 3.00 28.40 -11.96
CA LYS A 208 3.52 27.62 -10.85
C LYS A 208 2.70 26.33 -10.74
N LEU A 209 3.25 25.25 -11.28
CA LEU A 209 2.72 23.91 -11.09
C LEU A 209 3.05 23.46 -9.67
N PHE A 210 2.03 23.36 -8.82
CA PHE A 210 2.12 22.61 -7.58
C PHE A 210 1.81 21.15 -7.94
N ALA A 211 2.86 20.33 -8.03
CA ALA A 211 2.70 18.91 -8.24
C ALA A 211 2.39 18.24 -6.90
N ASP A 212 1.16 17.76 -6.74
CA ASP A 212 0.81 16.89 -5.62
C ASP A 212 1.41 15.49 -5.86
N LEU A 213 2.70 15.32 -5.53
CA LEU A 213 3.40 14.04 -5.65
C LEU A 213 2.67 12.94 -4.85
N GLU A 214 2.11 13.29 -3.69
CA GLU A 214 1.37 12.38 -2.81
C GLU A 214 0.17 11.75 -3.53
N ASN A 215 -0.58 12.55 -4.30
CA ASN A 215 -1.74 12.05 -5.05
C ASN A 215 -1.33 11.07 -6.16
N SER A 216 -0.16 11.26 -6.79
CA SER A 216 0.37 10.35 -7.80
C SER A 216 0.75 8.99 -7.21
N ASP A 217 1.43 8.98 -6.05
CA ASP A 217 1.84 7.74 -5.40
C ASP A 217 0.66 7.00 -4.76
N ILE A 218 -0.31 7.74 -4.19
CA ILE A 218 -1.59 7.17 -3.76
C ILE A 218 -2.33 6.53 -4.94
N ASN A 219 -2.31 7.15 -6.13
CA ASN A 219 -2.94 6.59 -7.32
C ASN A 219 -2.22 5.32 -7.85
N LYS A 220 -0.88 5.28 -7.81
CA LYS A 220 -0.11 4.05 -8.12
C LYS A 220 -0.41 2.95 -7.11
N ALA A 221 -0.43 3.27 -5.81
CA ALA A 221 -0.74 2.33 -4.74
C ALA A 221 -2.17 1.78 -4.86
N LYS A 222 -3.16 2.63 -5.20
CA LYS A 222 -4.52 2.20 -5.53
C LYS A 222 -4.55 1.20 -6.67
N LYS A 223 -3.79 1.44 -7.75
CA LYS A 223 -3.74 0.52 -8.90
C LYS A 223 -3.11 -0.82 -8.53
N ILE A 224 -2.05 -0.82 -7.73
CA ILE A 224 -1.42 -2.04 -7.19
C ILE A 224 -2.42 -2.79 -6.28
N ASN A 225 -3.17 -2.08 -5.44
CA ASN A 225 -4.16 -2.70 -4.57
C ASN A 225 -5.33 -3.32 -5.37
N GLU A 226 -5.77 -2.68 -6.46
CA GLU A 226 -6.76 -3.27 -7.38
C GLU A 226 -6.24 -4.58 -8.01
N LEU A 227 -4.97 -4.60 -8.45
CA LEU A 227 -4.33 -5.80 -8.99
C LEU A 227 -4.18 -6.89 -7.91
N ASN A 228 -3.77 -6.51 -6.69
CA ASN A 228 -3.66 -7.44 -5.56
C ASN A 228 -5.02 -8.01 -5.16
N GLY A 229 -6.09 -7.21 -5.13
CA GLY A 229 -7.44 -7.72 -4.86
C GLY A 229 -7.94 -8.68 -5.94
N ARG A 230 -7.62 -8.40 -7.22
CA ARG A 230 -7.90 -9.35 -8.31
C ARG A 230 -7.08 -10.63 -8.19
N LEU A 231 -5.80 -10.52 -7.80
CA LEU A 231 -4.92 -11.65 -7.57
C LEU A 231 -5.38 -12.48 -6.37
N GLU A 232 -5.81 -11.84 -5.27
CA GLU A 232 -6.39 -12.50 -4.10
C GLU A 232 -7.68 -13.25 -4.48
N ASN A 233 -8.51 -12.67 -5.34
CA ASN A 233 -9.70 -13.38 -5.86
C ASN A 233 -9.31 -14.58 -6.73
N LEU A 234 -8.27 -14.47 -7.55
CA LEU A 234 -7.74 -15.60 -8.31
C LEU A 234 -7.12 -16.66 -7.39
N GLU A 235 -6.40 -16.26 -6.34
CA GLU A 235 -5.83 -17.16 -5.34
C GLU A 235 -6.92 -17.82 -4.48
N LYS A 236 -8.04 -17.17 -4.20
CA LYS A 236 -9.17 -17.84 -3.53
C LYS A 236 -9.80 -18.93 -4.40
N ILE A 237 -9.78 -18.75 -5.72
CA ILE A 237 -10.36 -19.69 -6.69
C ILE A 237 -9.38 -20.83 -7.02
N PHE A 238 -8.09 -20.51 -7.20
CA PHE A 238 -7.06 -21.45 -7.67
C PHE A 238 -6.08 -21.89 -6.59
N GLY A 239 -5.88 -21.07 -5.56
CA GLY A 239 -5.05 -21.42 -4.43
C GLY A 239 -5.70 -22.53 -3.60
N PRO A 240 -4.93 -23.23 -2.77
CA PRO A 240 -5.45 -24.22 -1.84
C PRO A 240 -6.23 -23.50 -0.73
N GLY A 241 -7.41 -22.98 -1.04
CA GLY A 241 -8.36 -22.46 -0.06
C GLY A 241 -8.65 -23.58 0.93
N ASN A 242 -8.26 -23.40 2.19
CA ASN A 242 -8.23 -24.42 3.25
C ASN A 242 -7.28 -25.59 2.93
N ALA A 243 -5.98 -25.34 3.12
CA ALA A 243 -4.88 -26.29 2.93
C ALA A 243 -5.17 -27.71 3.46
N ALA A 244 -5.79 -27.87 4.63
CA ALA A 244 -6.02 -29.21 5.19
C ALA A 244 -7.00 -30.11 4.40
N VAL A 245 -8.03 -29.54 3.77
CA VAL A 245 -9.09 -30.34 3.12
C VAL A 245 -8.81 -30.55 1.64
N ASN A 246 -8.29 -29.51 0.96
CA ASN A 246 -8.02 -29.58 -0.46
C ASN A 246 -6.66 -30.18 -0.78
N GLU A 247 -5.65 -30.10 0.10
CA GLU A 247 -4.38 -30.80 -0.12
C GLU A 247 -4.56 -32.32 -0.11
N THR A 248 -5.44 -32.86 0.74
CA THR A 248 -5.71 -34.31 0.73
C THR A 248 -6.54 -34.76 -0.47
N GLN A 249 -7.48 -33.95 -0.96
CA GLN A 249 -8.26 -34.28 -2.16
C GLN A 249 -7.45 -34.06 -3.45
N ILE A 250 -6.72 -32.95 -3.53
CA ILE A 250 -5.82 -32.66 -4.66
C ILE A 250 -4.65 -33.65 -4.66
N ALA A 251 -4.04 -34.00 -3.52
CA ALA A 251 -3.03 -35.06 -3.46
C ALA A 251 -3.59 -36.42 -3.88
N LYS A 252 -4.80 -36.80 -3.42
CA LYS A 252 -5.46 -38.04 -3.87
C LYS A 252 -5.75 -38.05 -5.38
N LEU A 253 -6.05 -36.89 -5.98
CA LEU A 253 -6.24 -36.73 -7.42
C LEU A 253 -4.91 -36.59 -8.21
N CYS A 254 -3.85 -36.09 -7.55
CA CYS A 254 -2.50 -35.85 -8.09
C CYS A 254 -1.55 -37.04 -7.95
N ASN A 255 -1.87 -38.06 -7.15
CA ASN A 255 -1.03 -39.24 -6.89
C ASN A 255 -0.77 -40.13 -8.14
N GLY A 256 -1.07 -39.65 -9.35
CA GLY A 256 -0.74 -40.27 -10.62
C GLY A 256 -0.34 -39.29 -11.73
N LEU A 257 0.02 -38.03 -11.40
CA LEU A 257 0.49 -37.06 -12.40
C LEU A 257 1.93 -36.62 -12.11
N GLU A 258 2.81 -36.78 -13.11
CA GLU A 258 4.17 -36.22 -13.12
C GLU A 258 4.14 -34.68 -13.13
N ASN A 259 3.05 -34.09 -13.61
CA ASN A 259 2.82 -32.65 -13.62
C ASN A 259 1.84 -32.27 -12.52
N LYS A 260 2.32 -31.61 -11.47
CA LYS A 260 1.51 -31.02 -10.38
C LYS A 260 0.72 -29.78 -10.86
N SER A 261 0.15 -29.82 -12.06
CA SER A 261 -0.61 -28.73 -12.65
C SER A 261 -2.12 -29.01 -12.60
N ILE A 262 -2.91 -28.00 -12.24
CA ILE A 262 -4.38 -28.07 -12.21
C ILE A 262 -4.92 -28.40 -13.62
N LEU A 263 -4.24 -27.95 -14.68
CA LEU A 263 -4.61 -28.29 -16.05
C LEU A 263 -4.48 -29.78 -16.33
N GLY A 264 -3.40 -30.42 -15.86
CA GLY A 264 -3.22 -31.87 -15.98
C GLY A 264 -4.32 -32.64 -15.25
N LEU A 265 -4.74 -32.16 -14.07
CA LEU A 265 -5.87 -32.73 -13.34
C LEU A 265 -7.19 -32.62 -14.10
N VAL A 266 -7.48 -31.46 -14.69
CA VAL A 266 -8.71 -31.25 -15.47
C VAL A 266 -8.69 -32.10 -16.74
N GLU A 267 -7.54 -32.25 -17.39
CA GLU A 267 -7.39 -33.15 -18.55
C GLU A 267 -7.56 -34.62 -18.16
N ASN A 268 -7.03 -35.04 -17.01
CA ASN A 268 -7.24 -36.38 -16.46
C ASN A 268 -8.72 -36.60 -16.08
N LEU A 269 -9.36 -35.62 -15.44
CA LEU A 269 -10.77 -35.68 -15.12
C LEU A 269 -11.63 -35.71 -16.39
N LYS A 270 -11.25 -34.97 -17.44
CA LYS A 270 -11.90 -34.99 -18.75
C LYS A 270 -11.73 -36.34 -19.45
N THR A 271 -10.54 -36.94 -19.40
CA THR A 271 -10.31 -38.28 -19.98
C THR A 271 -11.06 -39.35 -19.19
N LYS A 272 -11.06 -39.30 -17.85
CA LYS A 272 -11.89 -40.16 -16.97
C LYS A 272 -13.39 -39.96 -17.21
N MET A 273 -13.84 -38.72 -17.42
CA MET A 273 -15.22 -38.41 -17.77
C MET A 273 -15.59 -38.93 -19.17
N SER A 274 -14.66 -38.87 -20.12
CA SER A 274 -14.84 -39.46 -21.45
C SER A 274 -14.82 -40.98 -21.44
N LEU A 275 -14.21 -41.62 -20.43
CA LEU A 275 -14.27 -43.06 -20.20
C LEU A 275 -15.59 -43.49 -19.55
N LEU A 276 -16.32 -42.56 -18.90
CA LEU A 276 -17.63 -42.82 -18.32
C LEU A 276 -18.74 -42.97 -19.38
N ASP A 277 -18.47 -42.60 -20.64
CA ASP A 277 -19.35 -42.85 -21.78
C ASP A 277 -19.15 -44.31 -22.24
N ALA A 278 -19.99 -45.22 -21.72
CA ALA A 278 -19.87 -46.66 -21.91
C ALA A 278 -19.77 -47.08 -23.40
N GLU A 279 -20.49 -46.37 -24.29
CA GLU A 279 -20.47 -46.67 -25.72
C GLU A 279 -19.12 -46.34 -26.38
N ARG A 280 -18.37 -45.38 -25.83
CA ARG A 280 -17.02 -45.04 -26.30
C ARG A 280 -15.96 -45.94 -25.69
N LEU A 281 -16.17 -46.41 -24.46
CA LEU A 281 -15.26 -47.34 -23.78
C LEU A 281 -15.18 -48.67 -24.53
N ASP A 282 -16.31 -49.27 -24.90
CA ASP A 282 -16.34 -50.54 -25.64
C ASP A 282 -15.70 -50.41 -27.04
N LYS A 283 -15.90 -49.27 -27.71
CA LYS A 283 -15.27 -49.01 -29.02
C LYS A 283 -13.76 -48.79 -28.90
N VAL A 284 -13.28 -48.22 -27.79
CA VAL A 284 -11.86 -48.02 -27.51
C VAL A 284 -11.21 -49.34 -27.12
N ASP A 285 -11.86 -50.17 -26.31
CA ASP A 285 -11.34 -51.48 -25.89
C ASP A 285 -11.17 -52.42 -27.09
N ASN A 286 -12.17 -52.49 -27.98
CA ASN A 286 -12.06 -53.24 -29.24
C ASN A 286 -10.91 -52.75 -30.13
N LYS A 287 -10.67 -51.43 -30.21
CA LYS A 287 -9.54 -50.86 -30.96
C LYS A 287 -8.21 -51.15 -30.29
N LEU A 288 -8.14 -51.13 -28.96
CA LEU A 288 -6.94 -51.45 -28.19
C LEU A 288 -6.56 -52.92 -28.37
N GLN A 289 -7.52 -53.85 -28.38
CA GLN A 289 -7.25 -55.26 -28.65
C GLN A 289 -6.66 -55.48 -30.05
N ILE A 290 -7.19 -54.81 -31.07
CA ILE A 290 -6.65 -54.88 -32.44
C ILE A 290 -5.24 -54.27 -32.52
N LEU A 291 -5.00 -53.15 -31.83
CA LEU A 291 -3.68 -52.53 -31.76
C LEU A 291 -2.67 -53.41 -31.01
N LEU A 292 -3.08 -54.05 -29.92
CA LEU A 292 -2.24 -54.97 -29.15
C LEU A 292 -1.81 -56.17 -30.00
N GLN A 293 -2.72 -56.73 -30.81
CA GLN A 293 -2.36 -57.77 -31.78
C GLN A 293 -1.36 -57.28 -32.84
N ARG A 294 -1.55 -56.07 -33.38
CA ARG A 294 -0.60 -55.48 -34.35
C ARG A 294 0.76 -55.14 -33.73
N VAL A 295 0.79 -54.69 -32.48
CA VAL A 295 2.04 -54.40 -31.75
C VAL A 295 2.81 -55.68 -31.49
N ASN A 296 2.13 -56.78 -31.12
CA ASN A 296 2.78 -58.08 -30.96
C ASN A 296 3.39 -58.58 -32.28
N GLN A 297 2.65 -58.46 -33.39
CA GLN A 297 3.16 -58.80 -34.73
C GLN A 297 4.33 -57.90 -35.19
N LEU A 298 4.37 -56.64 -34.75
CA LEU A 298 5.49 -55.74 -35.01
C LEU A 298 6.68 -56.04 -34.10
N ASN A 299 6.45 -56.45 -32.86
CA ASN A 299 7.50 -56.79 -31.91
C ASN A 299 8.27 -58.04 -32.36
N GLU A 300 7.58 -59.04 -32.91
CA GLU A 300 8.20 -60.20 -33.56
C GLU A 300 9.09 -59.80 -34.74
N LYS A 301 8.78 -58.70 -35.43
CA LYS A 301 9.56 -58.19 -36.57
C LYS A 301 10.68 -57.22 -36.18
N LYS A 302 10.66 -56.65 -34.97
CA LYS A 302 11.57 -55.58 -34.54
C LYS A 302 12.80 -56.07 -33.76
N GLY A 303 12.84 -57.35 -33.34
CA GLY A 303 13.93 -57.94 -32.56
C GLY A 303 15.29 -58.11 -33.25
N LEU A 304 15.58 -57.44 -34.37
CA LEU A 304 16.75 -57.72 -35.22
C LEU A 304 17.68 -56.53 -35.54
N VAL A 305 17.54 -55.35 -34.93
CA VAL A 305 18.39 -54.21 -35.30
C VAL A 305 18.95 -53.48 -34.09
N GLU A 306 20.21 -53.02 -34.23
CA GLU A 306 21.09 -52.17 -33.38
C GLU A 306 20.48 -50.90 -32.76
N ASP A 307 19.20 -50.91 -32.44
CA ASP A 307 18.48 -49.77 -31.88
C ASP A 307 18.66 -49.67 -30.37
N GLN A 308 19.10 -50.70 -29.65
CA GLN A 308 19.14 -50.65 -28.17
C GLN A 308 20.11 -49.60 -27.62
N GLU A 309 21.32 -49.44 -28.18
CA GLU A 309 22.26 -48.39 -27.73
C GLU A 309 21.79 -46.98 -28.11
N LYS A 310 21.21 -46.81 -29.30
CA LYS A 310 20.63 -45.53 -29.73
C LYS A 310 19.40 -45.18 -28.90
N LEU A 311 18.56 -46.16 -28.59
CA LEU A 311 17.41 -46.02 -27.71
C LEU A 311 17.85 -45.67 -26.28
N ASN A 312 18.92 -46.28 -25.76
CA ASN A 312 19.47 -45.91 -24.46
C ASN A 312 19.97 -44.45 -24.45
N ARG A 313 20.74 -44.02 -25.46
CA ARG A 313 21.18 -42.61 -25.58
C ARG A 313 20.00 -41.65 -25.77
N VAL A 314 18.99 -42.02 -26.55
CA VAL A 314 17.77 -41.23 -26.74
C VAL A 314 16.96 -41.15 -25.44
N ASN A 315 16.91 -42.23 -24.65
CA ASN A 315 16.26 -42.25 -23.36
C ASN A 315 17.01 -41.37 -22.33
N GLU A 316 18.35 -41.40 -22.32
CA GLU A 316 19.17 -40.49 -21.52
C GLU A 316 18.94 -39.02 -21.93
N LEU A 317 18.90 -38.74 -23.23
CA LEU A 317 18.56 -37.41 -23.76
C LEU A 317 17.14 -37.00 -23.41
N PHE A 318 16.18 -37.92 -23.41
CA PHE A 318 14.79 -37.65 -23.03
C PHE A 318 14.67 -37.37 -21.52
N GLN A 319 15.40 -38.09 -20.67
CA GLN A 319 15.47 -37.81 -19.23
C GLN A 319 16.11 -36.46 -18.94
N MET A 320 17.22 -36.14 -19.61
CA MET A 320 17.82 -34.81 -19.55
C MET A 320 16.82 -33.76 -20.02
N MET A 321 16.22 -33.90 -21.20
CA MET A 321 15.23 -32.97 -21.72
C MET A 321 14.03 -32.79 -20.79
N SER A 322 13.58 -33.86 -20.13
CA SER A 322 12.46 -33.80 -19.17
C SER A 322 12.83 -33.00 -17.93
N SER A 323 14.01 -33.23 -17.34
CA SER A 323 14.49 -32.45 -16.20
C SER A 323 14.73 -30.96 -16.54
N TRP A 324 15.14 -30.68 -17.78
CA TRP A 324 15.37 -29.31 -18.25
C TRP A 324 14.10 -28.61 -18.74
N LYS A 325 13.03 -29.34 -19.04
CA LYS A 325 11.75 -28.76 -19.49
C LYS A 325 11.14 -27.86 -18.42
N ASP A 326 11.16 -28.29 -17.16
CA ASP A 326 10.67 -27.50 -16.03
C ASP A 326 11.52 -26.23 -15.86
N VAL A 327 12.84 -26.37 -15.88
CA VAL A 327 13.77 -25.24 -15.78
C VAL A 327 13.58 -24.27 -16.95
N SER A 328 13.48 -24.78 -18.19
CA SER A 328 13.29 -23.96 -19.40
C SER A 328 12.02 -23.13 -19.36
N SER A 329 10.95 -23.61 -18.70
CA SER A 329 9.72 -22.85 -18.53
C SER A 329 9.86 -21.69 -17.53
N THR A 330 10.80 -21.80 -16.58
CA THR A 330 11.05 -20.77 -15.55
C THR A 330 12.08 -19.72 -15.96
N VAL A 331 12.96 -20.02 -16.93
CA VAL A 331 14.01 -19.10 -17.39
C VAL A 331 13.46 -17.74 -17.86
N PRO A 332 12.40 -17.65 -18.68
CA PRO A 332 11.84 -16.36 -19.10
C PRO A 332 11.35 -15.51 -17.91
N VAL A 333 10.73 -16.16 -16.91
CA VAL A 333 10.25 -15.50 -15.68
C VAL A 333 11.41 -14.97 -14.86
N LEU A 334 12.51 -15.73 -14.76
CA LEU A 334 13.72 -15.27 -14.07
C LEU A 334 14.37 -14.08 -14.78
N VAL A 335 14.36 -14.05 -16.11
CA VAL A 335 14.88 -12.92 -16.90
C VAL A 335 14.01 -11.67 -16.70
N GLU A 336 12.69 -11.80 -16.69
CA GLU A 336 11.77 -10.69 -16.42
C GLU A 336 11.94 -10.16 -14.98
N ARG A 337 12.12 -11.07 -14.01
CA ARG A 337 12.45 -10.70 -12.63
C ARG A 337 13.82 -10.00 -12.52
N LEU A 338 14.83 -10.46 -13.26
CA LEU A 338 16.13 -9.80 -13.31
C LEU A 338 16.06 -8.42 -13.97
N SER A 339 15.24 -8.28 -15.02
CA SER A 339 15.03 -7.00 -15.69
C SER A 339 14.34 -5.99 -14.78
N SER A 340 13.27 -6.39 -14.09
CA SER A 340 12.60 -5.53 -13.09
C SER A 340 13.50 -5.20 -11.89
N LEU A 341 14.34 -6.13 -11.45
CA LEU A 341 15.29 -5.91 -10.35
C LEU A 341 16.56 -5.16 -10.78
N SER A 342 16.85 -5.05 -12.07
CA SER A 342 18.04 -4.39 -12.61
C SER A 342 18.16 -2.94 -12.18
N GLU A 343 17.04 -2.20 -12.12
CA GLU A 343 17.06 -0.80 -11.67
C GLU A 343 17.45 -0.70 -10.19
N LEU A 344 16.95 -1.62 -9.36
CA LEU A 344 17.32 -1.69 -7.95
C LEU A 344 18.80 -2.08 -7.80
N HIS A 345 19.27 -3.06 -8.55
CA HIS A 345 20.68 -3.45 -8.55
C HIS A 345 21.60 -2.30 -9.01
N GLN A 346 21.19 -1.51 -10.00
CA GLN A 346 21.93 -0.34 -10.43
C GLN A 346 21.99 0.74 -9.33
N LYS A 347 20.87 1.00 -8.64
CA LYS A 347 20.82 1.89 -7.47
C LYS A 347 21.70 1.38 -6.33
N ALA A 348 21.69 0.08 -6.05
CA ALA A 348 22.53 -0.53 -5.03
C ALA A 348 24.03 -0.44 -5.38
N LEU A 349 24.40 -0.61 -6.65
CA LEU A 349 25.77 -0.44 -7.11
C LEU A 349 26.24 1.01 -6.99
N GLN A 350 25.37 1.97 -7.34
CA GLN A 350 25.64 3.40 -7.12
C GLN A 350 25.77 3.73 -5.63
N PHE A 351 24.98 3.09 -4.76
CA PHE A 351 25.05 3.29 -3.32
C PHE A 351 26.44 2.94 -2.76
N THR A 352 27.06 1.83 -3.17
CA THR A 352 28.44 1.51 -2.74
C THR A 352 29.44 2.59 -3.17
N SER A 353 29.29 3.14 -4.38
CA SER A 353 30.15 4.23 -4.84
C SER A 353 29.94 5.52 -4.04
N ILE A 354 28.69 5.88 -3.75
CA ILE A 354 28.34 7.05 -2.92
C ILE A 354 28.87 6.86 -1.50
N LEU A 355 28.76 5.66 -0.94
CA LEU A 355 29.29 5.34 0.38
C LEU A 355 30.82 5.51 0.43
N SER A 356 31.55 4.99 -0.56
CA SER A 356 33.01 5.17 -0.63
C SER A 356 33.42 6.63 -0.79
N ARG A 357 32.63 7.42 -1.54
CA ARG A 357 32.87 8.85 -1.69
C ARG A 357 32.59 9.60 -0.39
N LEU A 358 31.51 9.26 0.31
CA LEU A 358 31.16 9.84 1.59
C LEU A 358 32.22 9.52 2.65
N ASP A 359 32.73 8.29 2.67
CA ASP A 359 33.84 7.90 3.56
C ASP A 359 35.11 8.70 3.27
N ALA A 360 35.43 8.92 1.99
CA ALA A 360 36.54 9.79 1.58
C ALA A 360 36.32 11.26 1.99
N GLU A 361 35.11 11.81 1.80
CA GLU A 361 34.75 13.17 2.23
C GLU A 361 34.78 13.29 3.76
N GLN A 362 34.35 12.26 4.49
CA GLN A 362 34.41 12.20 5.94
C GLN A 362 35.86 12.13 6.46
N SER A 363 36.72 11.35 5.83
CA SER A 363 38.15 11.31 6.15
C SER A 363 38.80 12.69 5.92
N SER A 364 38.53 13.34 4.79
CA SER A 364 39.05 14.68 4.47
C SER A 364 38.52 15.76 5.42
N LEU A 365 37.24 15.71 5.82
CA LEU A 365 36.68 16.62 6.81
C LEU A 365 37.31 16.40 8.19
N THR A 366 37.56 15.14 8.57
CA THR A 366 38.23 14.80 9.82
C THR A 366 39.65 15.34 9.84
N GLU A 367 40.40 15.20 8.75
CA GLU A 367 41.72 15.83 8.58
C GLU A 367 41.64 17.37 8.64
N SER A 368 40.63 17.98 8.02
CA SER A 368 40.41 19.44 8.05
C SER A 368 40.08 19.96 9.46
N ILE A 369 39.31 19.19 10.24
CA ILE A 369 39.02 19.51 11.65
C ILE A 369 40.27 19.34 12.50
N GLN A 370 41.04 18.28 12.27
CA GLN A 370 42.27 18.03 13.01
C GLN A 370 43.34 19.09 12.73
N THR A 371 43.48 19.53 11.48
CA THR A 371 44.35 20.65 11.11
C THR A 371 43.86 21.97 11.72
N SER A 372 42.55 22.25 11.71
CA SER A 372 41.97 23.42 12.37
C SER A 372 42.16 23.41 13.89
N SER A 373 42.08 22.22 14.51
CA SER A 373 42.37 22.04 15.94
C SER A 373 43.85 22.28 16.25
N SER A 374 44.76 21.79 15.39
CA SER A 374 46.20 22.05 15.50
C SER A 374 46.50 23.53 15.38
N THR A 375 45.95 24.23 14.38
CA THR A 375 46.20 25.66 14.20
C THR A 375 45.64 26.49 15.35
N LEU A 376 44.49 26.13 15.93
CA LEU A 376 43.98 26.77 17.14
C LEU A 376 44.88 26.54 18.36
N ASN A 377 45.42 25.33 18.52
CA ASN A 377 46.39 25.05 19.59
C ASN A 377 47.68 25.84 19.39
N ASP A 378 48.18 25.96 18.15
CA ASP A 378 49.33 26.79 17.83
C ASP A 378 49.05 28.26 18.09
N LEU A 379 47.85 28.75 17.75
CA LEU A 379 47.42 30.13 18.01
C LEU A 379 47.32 30.39 19.52
N LYS A 380 46.79 29.45 20.30
CA LYS A 380 46.77 29.51 21.76
C LYS A 380 48.19 29.58 22.33
N ASN A 381 49.09 28.71 21.88
CA ASN A 381 50.49 28.71 22.30
C ASN A 381 51.19 30.03 21.93
N LYS A 382 50.89 30.59 20.76
CA LYS A 382 51.41 31.90 20.33
C LYS A 382 50.84 33.04 21.16
N PHE A 383 49.56 33.00 21.54
CA PHE A 383 48.98 33.98 22.45
C PHE A 383 49.59 33.91 23.84
N GLU A 384 49.85 32.71 24.35
CA GLU A 384 50.51 32.52 25.64
C GLU A 384 51.95 33.06 25.62
N GLN A 385 52.73 32.71 24.60
CA GLN A 385 54.07 33.27 24.36
C GLN A 385 54.06 34.80 24.22
N ASN A 386 53.09 35.35 23.48
CA ASN A 386 52.95 36.79 23.31
C ASN A 386 52.53 37.48 24.60
N LEU A 387 51.63 36.89 25.39
CA LEU A 387 51.23 37.43 26.69
C LEU A 387 52.41 37.46 27.66
N ASP A 388 53.22 36.42 27.70
CA ASP A 388 54.42 36.39 28.54
C ASP A 388 55.49 37.36 28.04
N SER A 389 55.63 37.53 26.72
CA SER A 389 56.46 38.58 26.13
C SER A 389 55.96 39.99 26.49
N ILE A 390 54.65 40.20 26.54
CA ILE A 390 54.05 41.47 26.98
C ILE A 390 54.29 41.69 28.47
N LYS A 391 54.12 40.66 29.32
CA LYS A 391 54.42 40.76 30.77
C LYS A 391 55.87 41.12 31.03
N THR A 392 56.82 40.41 30.41
CA THR A 392 58.25 40.69 30.55
C THR A 392 58.61 42.08 30.03
N ASN A 393 57.99 42.53 28.92
CA ASN A 393 58.14 43.91 28.44
C ASN A 393 57.58 44.92 29.44
N PHE A 394 56.42 44.68 30.05
CA PHE A 394 55.86 45.53 31.10
C PHE A 394 56.75 45.57 32.34
N GLU A 395 57.30 44.44 32.78
CA GLU A 395 58.26 44.39 33.90
C GLU A 395 59.51 45.21 33.59
N ASN A 396 60.08 45.06 32.40
CA ASN A 396 61.22 45.87 31.95
C ASN A 396 60.89 47.37 31.89
N LEU A 397 59.69 47.73 31.43
CA LEU A 397 59.23 49.12 31.39
C LEU A 397 59.06 49.67 32.81
N ASN A 398 58.48 48.87 33.71
CA ASN A 398 58.29 49.24 35.11
C ASN A 398 59.63 49.40 35.85
N GLN A 399 60.59 48.50 35.60
CA GLN A 399 61.97 48.66 36.09
C GLN A 399 62.62 49.94 35.57
N ARG A 400 62.42 50.29 34.29
CA ARG A 400 62.92 51.56 33.74
C ARG A 400 62.26 52.78 34.39
N VAL A 401 60.95 52.77 34.62
CA VAL A 401 60.23 53.85 35.33
C VAL A 401 60.79 54.02 36.75
N LEU A 402 60.94 52.94 37.51
CA LEU A 402 61.53 52.98 38.85
C LEU A 402 62.97 53.51 38.85
N SER A 403 63.76 53.15 37.84
CA SER A 403 65.14 53.66 37.71
C SER A 403 65.23 55.16 37.37
N ILE A 404 64.15 55.73 36.83
CA ILE A 404 64.03 57.17 36.54
C ILE A 404 63.50 57.91 37.76
N GLU A 405 62.52 57.34 38.48
CA GLU A 405 62.00 57.90 39.73
C GLU A 405 63.05 57.93 40.85
N GLY A 406 63.96 56.95 40.92
CA GLY A 406 65.08 56.94 41.87
C GLY A 406 66.23 57.90 41.54
N LYS A 407 66.13 58.70 40.48
CA LYS A 407 67.16 59.67 40.03
C LYS A 407 66.74 61.14 40.14
N GLN A 408 65.59 61.42 40.76
CA GLN A 408 65.23 62.76 41.25
C GLN A 408 65.52 62.85 42.75
#